data_AF-F3G901-F1
#
_entry.id   AF-F3G901-F1
#
_cell.length_a   1.000
_cell.length_b   1.000
_cell.length_c   1.000
_cell.angle_alpha   90.00
_cell.angle_beta   90.00
_cell.angle_gamma   90.00
#
_symmetry.space_group_name_H-M   'P 1'
#
loop_
_entity.id
_entity.type
_entity.pdbx_description
1 polymer ?
#
loop_
_entity_poly.entity_id
_entity_poly.type
_entity_poly.pdbx_seq_one_letter_code
_entity_poly.pdbx_strand_id
1 'polypeptide(L)' 'TEVGWTLLASDSAWSPLSYQELRGPSVLANVLMDDSKAYYQTLNRLNLLWAAGHVDIRLCHEGDL' A
#
# COMPACT_ATOMS: atom_id res chain seq x y z
N THR A 1 5.43 -17.54 -18.73
CA THR A 1 4.53 -17.59 -17.57
C THR A 1 3.62 -16.39 -17.67
N GLU A 2 2.32 -16.60 -17.88
CA GLU A 2 1.34 -15.52 -18.09
C GLU A 2 0.76 -14.95 -16.79
N VAL A 3 1.11 -15.56 -15.65
CA VAL A 3 0.78 -15.04 -14.32
C VAL A 3 1.81 -13.95 -14.02
N GLY A 4 1.35 -12.71 -13.84
CA GLY A 4 2.20 -11.54 -13.57
C GLY A 4 3.01 -11.65 -12.27
N TRP A 5 3.55 -10.52 -11.79
CA TRP A 5 4.36 -10.53 -10.56
C TRP A 5 3.48 -10.44 -9.32
N THR A 6 3.87 -11.12 -8.24
CA THR A 6 3.27 -10.93 -6.91
C THR A 6 4.24 -10.15 -6.03
N LEU A 7 3.79 -9.02 -5.50
CA LEU A 7 4.53 -8.21 -4.53
C LEU A 7 3.95 -8.43 -3.12
N LEU A 8 4.80 -8.84 -2.18
CA LEU A 8 4.44 -8.93 -0.77
C LEU A 8 4.78 -7.60 -0.08
N ALA A 9 3.79 -6.75 0.16
CA ALA A 9 3.98 -5.43 0.76
C ALA A 9 3.73 -5.39 2.28
N SER A 10 3.24 -6.48 2.88
CA SER A 10 3.17 -6.66 4.34
C SER A 10 2.44 -5.49 5.04
N ASP A 11 3.15 -4.70 5.84
CA ASP A 11 2.73 -3.54 6.63
C ASP A 11 3.06 -2.20 5.97
N SER A 12 3.65 -2.22 4.76
CA SER A 12 3.95 -1.01 3.98
C SER A 12 2.69 -0.24 3.57
N ALA A 13 1.53 -0.90 3.58
CA ALA A 13 0.20 -0.30 3.51
C ALA A 13 -0.77 -1.14 4.34
N TRP A 14 -1.79 -0.50 4.90
CA TRP A 14 -2.78 -1.19 5.75
C TRP A 14 -4.01 -1.67 5.00
N SER A 15 -4.29 -1.11 3.82
CA SER A 15 -5.43 -1.47 2.99
C SER A 15 -5.10 -1.22 1.52
N PRO A 16 -5.66 -2.00 0.58
CA PRO A 16 -5.59 -1.69 -0.84
C PRO A 16 -6.05 -0.27 -1.17
N LEU A 17 -7.06 0.23 -0.43
CA LEU A 17 -7.60 1.57 -0.63
C LEU A 17 -6.55 2.67 -0.40
N SER A 18 -5.59 2.44 0.52
CA SER A 18 -4.56 3.42 0.87
C SER A 18 -3.67 3.78 -0.33
N TYR A 19 -3.23 2.78 -1.10
CA TYR A 19 -2.42 3.04 -2.30
C TYR A 19 -3.28 3.26 -3.56
N GLN A 20 -4.50 2.75 -3.63
CA GLN A 20 -5.39 2.98 -4.79
C GLN A 20 -5.89 4.43 -4.85
N GLU A 21 -6.32 4.97 -3.71
CA GLU A 21 -6.83 6.34 -3.61
C GLU A 21 -5.77 7.35 -3.17
N LEU A 22 -4.52 6.92 -2.96
CA LEU A 22 -3.44 7.70 -2.34
C LEU A 22 -3.89 8.37 -1.03
N ARG A 23 -4.82 7.72 -0.30
CA ARG A 23 -5.32 8.22 0.98
C ARG A 23 -4.35 7.81 2.08
N GLY A 24 -3.83 8.84 2.74
CA GLY A 24 -3.02 8.66 3.93
C GLY A 24 -3.80 8.05 5.08
N PRO A 25 -3.10 7.67 6.16
CA PRO A 25 -3.72 7.07 7.31
C PRO A 25 -4.64 8.11 8.00
N SER A 26 -5.59 7.64 8.82
CA SER A 26 -6.31 8.53 9.73
C SER A 26 -5.33 9.31 10.62
N VAL A 27 -5.75 10.44 11.22
CA VAL A 27 -4.87 11.26 12.07
C VAL A 27 -4.21 10.44 13.18
N LEU A 28 -4.91 9.48 13.77
CA LEU A 28 -4.39 8.57 14.81
C LEU A 28 -3.23 7.71 14.31
N ALA A 29 -3.25 7.36 13.04
CA ALA A 29 -2.25 6.54 12.40
C ALA A 29 -1.02 7.33 11.93
N ASN A 30 -1.21 8.59 11.55
CA ASN A 30 -0.10 9.53 11.38
C ASN A 30 0.66 9.79 12.68
N VAL A 31 0.00 9.73 13.84
CA VAL A 31 0.66 9.84 15.16
C VAL A 31 1.50 8.59 15.48
N LEU A 32 1.15 7.43 14.92
CA LEU A 32 1.89 6.18 15.13
C LEU A 32 3.11 6.04 14.20
N MET A 33 3.13 6.78 13.08
CA MET A 33 4.20 6.67 12.08
C MET A 33 5.33 7.65 12.34
N ASP A 34 6.53 7.11 12.59
CA ASP A 34 7.78 7.84 12.85
C ASP A 34 8.18 8.79 11.70
N ASP A 35 7.92 8.40 10.43
CA ASP A 35 8.15 9.24 9.24
C ASP A 35 6.96 9.16 8.25
N SER A 36 6.07 10.15 8.34
CA SER A 36 4.92 10.28 7.43
C SER A 36 5.34 10.48 5.96
N LYS A 37 6.48 11.10 5.68
CA LYS A 37 6.93 11.36 4.30
C LYS A 37 7.39 10.07 3.63
N ALA A 38 8.13 9.23 4.34
CA ALA A 38 8.53 7.91 3.87
C ALA A 38 7.32 7.01 3.57
N TYR A 39 6.26 7.13 4.38
CA TYR A 39 5.00 6.42 4.13
C TYR A 39 4.34 6.83 2.82
N TYR A 40 4.12 8.13 2.58
CA TYR A 40 3.52 8.59 1.33
C TYR A 40 4.35 8.25 0.09
N GLN A 41 5.69 8.24 0.21
CA GLN A 41 6.55 7.77 -0.88
C GLN A 41 6.33 6.28 -1.19
N THR A 42 6.14 5.47 -0.16
CA THR A 42 5.85 4.04 -0.28
C THR A 42 4.47 3.81 -0.93
N LEU A 43 3.44 4.54 -0.47
CA LEU A 43 2.11 4.50 -1.11
C LEU A 43 2.16 4.88 -2.59
N ASN A 44 2.92 5.92 -2.95
CA ASN A 44 3.04 6.35 -4.33
C ASN A 44 3.70 5.26 -5.21
N ARG A 45 4.72 4.56 -4.70
CA ARG A 45 5.35 3.44 -5.41
C ARG A 45 4.38 2.27 -5.61
N LEU A 46 3.60 1.94 -4.57
CA LEU A 46 2.57 0.90 -4.66
C LEU A 46 1.46 1.28 -5.65
N ASN A 47 1.04 2.55 -5.67
CA ASN A 47 0.07 3.06 -6.63
C ASN A 47 0.56 2.89 -8.07
N LEU A 48 1.82 3.26 -8.36
CA LEU A 48 2.39 3.10 -9.70
C LEU A 48 2.44 1.64 -10.14
N LEU A 49 2.79 0.72 -9.23
CA LEU A 49 2.82 -0.72 -9.51
C LEU A 49 1.41 -1.29 -9.75
N TRP A 50 0.44 -0.86 -8.95
CA TRP A 50 -0.96 -1.22 -9.12
C TRP A 50 -1.54 -0.68 -10.44
N ALA A 51 -1.30 0.59 -10.74
CA ALA A 51 -1.79 1.24 -11.97
C ALA A 51 -1.19 0.63 -13.25
N ALA A 52 0.01 0.05 -13.17
CA ALA A 52 0.62 -0.69 -14.27
C ALA A 52 -0.09 -2.03 -14.59
N GLY A 53 -0.96 -2.54 -13.70
CA GLY A 53 -1.89 -3.63 -14.00
C GLY A 53 -1.29 -5.04 -14.07
N HIS A 54 0.00 -5.21 -13.78
CA HIS A 54 0.71 -6.50 -13.90
C HIS A 54 1.25 -7.04 -12.57
N VAL A 55 0.84 -6.43 -11.45
CA VAL A 55 1.32 -6.78 -10.10
C VAL A 55 0.14 -7.07 -9.18
N ASP A 56 0.12 -8.27 -8.61
CA ASP A 56 -0.76 -8.63 -7.48
C ASP A 56 -0.07 -8.22 -6.17
N ILE A 57 -0.61 -7.21 -5.47
CA ILE A 57 -0.01 -6.68 -4.24
C ILE A 57 -0.71 -7.33 -3.05
N ARG A 58 0.05 -8.04 -2.21
CA ARG A 58 -0.44 -8.70 -1.01
C ARG A 58 -0.07 -7.95 0.25
N LEU A 59 -1.06 -7.68 1.09
CA LEU A 59 -0.90 -7.01 2.39
C LEU A 59 -1.09 -8.00 3.54
N CYS A 60 -0.53 -7.69 4.71
CA CYS A 60 -0.76 -8.51 5.91
C CYS A 60 -2.20 -8.44 6.42
N HIS A 61 -2.90 -7.32 6.14
CA HIS A 61 -4.27 -7.08 6.56
C HIS A 61 -5.20 -7.02 5.33
N GLU A 62 -5.43 -8.17 4.68
CA GLU A 62 -6.41 -8.30 3.57
C GLU A 62 -7.87 -8.49 4.07
N GLY A 63 -8.12 -8.40 5.38
CA GLY A 63 -9.45 -8.56 5.96
C GLY A 63 -9.58 -7.85 7.31
N ASP A 64 -10.75 -7.21 7.47
CA ASP A 64 -11.32 -6.58 8.66
C ASP A 64 -10.65 -5.32 9.22
N LEU A 65 -11.08 -4.18 8.67
CA LEU A 65 -11.46 -2.99 9.45
C LEU A 65 -12.85 -2.51 8.99
#